data_AF-A0A148NBV2-F1
#
_entry.id   AF-A0A148NBV2-F1
#
_cell.length_a   1.000
_cell.length_b   1.000
_cell.length_c   1.000
_cell.angle_alpha   90.00
_cell.angle_beta   90.00
_cell.angle_gamma   90.00
#
_symmetry.space_group_name_H-M   'P 1'
#
loop_
_entity.id
_entity.type
_entity.pdbx_description
1 polymer ?
#
loop_
_entity_poly.entity_id
_entity_poly.type
_entity_poly.pdbx_seq_one_letter_code
_entity_poly.pdbx_strand_id
1 'polypeptide(L)'
;MKKLILSGLAMMLLGGLGAASSENFWVEKQDRALKTTQKPAPLPTLPQTLPATPSSIEEANDQWIEHQIKKGESLAGIFSKYDLGADTLNAILEDNASLQKQLTRLYPGKTLKLRVNDQGELESLVYQQSKTDTIAVTKTVDGFTSQLVSLAPERELQLASGTIQQSLFLDGKAAGLSDKLILALTEIFGWDIDFARGLQPGDRFTVLYEKLFIDDEPIGDGAIVAAEFINNGQTYRALRYTLPDGHTDYFTPDGESLRKAFLRTPVKSARITSRFNLKRRHPVLHRIRAHKGVDYAAPTGTPVRATGDGKIIFRGHKGGYGRVIVLDHGQGYTTLYAHLSRFSKKFKTGSRVKQGDVIGFVGKSGLATGPHLHYEFRIHGRHRDPLTVPLPGSRPIPLPLLAGFQNKTAPLVAALDQASPVAIAKAETPSTPP
;
A
#
# COMPACT_ATOMS: atom_id res chain seq x y z
N MET A 1 -41.42 -26.05 42.69
CA MET A 1 -40.67 -26.93 43.62
C MET A 1 -39.21 -26.51 43.63
N LYS A 2 -38.55 -26.45 44.80
CA LYS A 2 -37.09 -26.21 45.06
C LYS A 2 -36.53 -24.87 44.49
N LYS A 3 -36.06 -23.88 45.27
CA LYS A 3 -34.90 -23.82 46.23
C LYS A 3 -33.55 -24.04 45.51
N LEU A 4 -32.44 -23.29 45.74
CA LEU A 4 -32.06 -22.36 46.84
C LEU A 4 -30.80 -21.49 46.47
N ILE A 5 -30.42 -20.59 47.40
CA ILE A 5 -29.13 -19.84 47.57
C ILE A 5 -28.97 -18.57 46.69
N LEU A 6 -28.38 -17.43 47.13
CA LEU A 6 -28.39 -16.66 48.42
C LEU A 6 -27.80 -15.24 48.14
N SER A 7 -27.63 -14.37 49.16
CA SER A 7 -27.04 -13.02 49.10
C SER A 7 -26.41 -12.59 50.44
N GLY A 8 -25.55 -11.55 50.45
CA GLY A 8 -24.95 -10.88 51.65
C GLY A 8 -23.42 -11.10 51.77
N LEU A 9 -22.49 -10.14 51.91
CA LEU A 9 -22.39 -8.73 52.38
C LEU A 9 -21.86 -8.56 53.83
N ALA A 10 -21.01 -7.53 54.04
CA ALA A 10 -20.30 -7.05 55.26
C ALA A 10 -18.97 -7.79 55.60
N MET A 11 -17.78 -7.18 55.84
CA MET A 11 -17.24 -5.83 56.18
C MET A 11 -16.85 -5.64 57.66
N MET A 12 -15.69 -4.98 57.91
CA MET A 12 -15.09 -4.52 59.19
C MET A 12 -14.35 -5.55 60.07
N LEU A 13 -13.32 -5.24 60.90
CA LEU A 13 -12.22 -4.21 60.92
C LEU A 13 -11.28 -4.50 62.14
N LEU A 14 -10.13 -3.79 62.28
CA LEU A 14 -9.08 -3.84 63.35
C LEU A 14 -8.21 -5.14 63.39
N GLY A 15 -6.92 -5.11 63.79
CA GLY A 15 -6.00 -4.01 64.18
C GLY A 15 -4.64 -4.54 64.74
N GLY A 16 -3.66 -3.65 64.98
CA GLY A 16 -2.31 -3.98 65.54
C GLY A 16 -1.16 -3.61 64.56
N LEU A 17 -0.32 -2.55 64.68
CA LEU A 17 0.42 -1.87 65.77
C LEU A 17 1.83 -2.46 66.05
N GLY A 18 2.88 -1.63 65.89
CA GLY A 18 4.31 -1.93 66.15
C GLY A 18 5.26 -1.14 65.21
N ALA A 19 5.71 0.05 65.62
CA ALA A 19 7.07 0.35 66.15
C ALA A 19 8.18 0.31 65.06
N ALA A 20 8.77 1.44 64.64
CA ALA A 20 9.87 2.21 65.28
C ALA A 20 11.21 1.43 65.30
N SER A 21 12.39 1.99 65.01
CA SER A 21 12.82 3.37 64.64
C SER A 21 14.26 3.34 64.07
N SER A 22 14.71 4.42 63.40
CA SER A 22 16.10 4.95 63.28
C SER A 22 17.31 3.97 63.32
N GLU A 23 18.27 4.04 62.39
CA GLU A 23 19.28 5.12 62.41
C GLU A 23 20.03 5.32 61.07
N ASN A 24 20.76 6.44 61.02
CA ASN A 24 21.48 6.98 59.85
C ASN A 24 22.71 6.15 59.44
N PHE A 25 23.08 6.22 58.16
CA PHE A 25 24.45 6.63 57.78
C PHE A 25 24.49 7.16 56.34
N TRP A 26 24.81 8.45 56.18
CA TRP A 26 25.24 9.03 54.91
C TRP A 26 26.77 9.05 54.89
N VAL A 27 27.38 8.53 53.83
CA VAL A 27 28.76 8.86 53.44
C VAL A 27 28.76 9.21 51.95
N GLU A 28 29.56 10.20 51.60
CA GLU A 28 29.41 11.03 50.42
C GLU A 28 30.23 10.55 49.20
N LYS A 29 29.67 10.77 48.00
CA LYS A 29 30.26 10.82 46.64
C LYS A 29 31.53 10.02 46.32
N GLN A 30 31.47 9.35 45.16
CA GLN A 30 32.42 9.66 44.10
C GLN A 30 31.73 9.71 42.73
N ASP A 31 31.96 10.80 42.00
CA ASP A 31 31.47 11.00 40.64
C ASP A 31 32.14 10.03 39.65
N ARG A 32 31.35 9.36 38.83
CA ARG A 32 31.83 8.81 37.55
C ARG A 32 30.76 8.93 36.47
N ALA A 33 30.86 10.00 35.69
CA ALA A 33 29.99 10.25 34.55
C ALA A 33 30.19 9.17 33.47
N LEU A 34 29.25 8.23 33.38
CA LEU A 34 29.13 7.30 32.26
C LEU A 34 28.14 7.88 31.24
N LYS A 35 28.67 8.47 30.18
CA LYS A 35 27.91 8.74 28.95
C LYS A 35 27.59 7.40 28.25
N THR A 36 26.56 6.71 28.72
CA THR A 36 25.99 5.58 27.99
C THR A 36 25.10 6.11 26.87
N THR A 37 25.66 6.23 25.67
CA THR A 37 24.85 6.34 24.44
C THR A 37 24.12 5.02 24.23
N GLN A 38 22.91 4.92 24.76
CA GLN A 38 22.10 3.71 24.67
C GLN A 38 21.62 3.54 23.21
N LYS A 39 22.28 2.63 22.49
CA LYS A 39 21.86 2.19 21.15
C LYS A 39 20.39 1.72 21.23
N PRO A 40 19.51 2.09 20.29
CA PRO A 40 18.14 1.59 20.27
C PRO A 40 18.11 0.07 20.32
N ALA A 41 17.15 -0.49 21.07
CA ALA A 41 16.98 -1.93 21.16
C ALA A 41 16.73 -2.53 19.75
N PRO A 42 17.32 -3.70 19.43
CA PRO A 42 17.05 -4.36 18.15
C PRO A 42 15.56 -4.73 18.07
N LEU A 43 14.98 -4.51 16.88
CA LEU A 43 13.60 -4.90 16.59
C LEU A 43 13.47 -6.44 16.64
N PRO A 44 12.30 -6.98 17.03
CA PRO A 44 12.11 -8.42 17.17
C PRO A 44 12.24 -9.13 15.82
N THR A 45 13.20 -10.04 15.73
CA THR A 45 13.37 -10.94 14.57
C THR A 45 12.32 -12.04 14.58
N LEU A 46 11.68 -12.25 13.43
CA LEU A 46 10.78 -13.39 13.21
C LEU A 46 11.62 -14.62 12.80
N PRO A 47 11.29 -15.83 13.31
CA PRO A 47 12.05 -17.03 12.98
C PRO A 47 11.89 -17.42 11.51
N GLN A 48 13.03 -17.60 10.82
CA GLN A 48 13.10 -18.18 9.48
C GLN A 48 13.74 -19.57 9.56
N THR A 49 12.97 -20.62 9.27
CA THR A 49 13.52 -21.95 8.96
C THR A 49 13.62 -22.09 7.44
N LEU A 50 14.84 -22.00 6.92
CA LEU A 50 15.13 -22.32 5.52
C LEU A 50 15.36 -23.84 5.38
N PRO A 51 14.79 -24.50 4.36
CA PRO A 51 15.24 -25.83 3.94
C PRO A 51 16.61 -25.69 3.26
N ALA A 52 17.50 -26.66 3.50
CA ALA A 52 18.86 -26.64 2.94
C ALA A 52 18.86 -26.85 1.41
N THR A 53 19.65 -26.04 0.71
CA THR A 53 19.92 -26.20 -0.72
C THR A 53 20.91 -27.34 -0.96
N PRO A 54 20.69 -28.25 -1.93
CA PRO A 54 21.68 -29.26 -2.29
C PRO A 54 22.85 -28.62 -3.07
N SER A 55 24.00 -28.48 -2.41
CA SER A 55 25.25 -28.07 -3.04
C SER A 55 25.98 -29.25 -3.69
N SER A 56 25.77 -29.45 -4.99
CA SER A 56 26.75 -30.12 -5.87
C SER A 56 26.40 -29.95 -7.35
N ILE A 57 27.23 -29.19 -8.06
CA ILE A 57 27.42 -29.30 -9.52
C ILE A 57 28.93 -29.46 -9.70
N GLU A 58 29.34 -30.53 -10.37
CA GLU A 58 30.74 -30.94 -10.46
C GLU A 58 31.59 -30.00 -11.33
N GLU A 59 32.86 -29.86 -10.97
CA GLU A 59 33.83 -29.00 -11.63
C GLU A 59 34.26 -29.60 -12.98
N ALA A 60 33.83 -28.99 -14.09
CA ALA A 60 34.31 -29.27 -15.44
C ALA A 60 34.59 -27.96 -16.18
N ASN A 61 35.85 -27.78 -16.57
CA ASN A 61 36.46 -26.65 -17.30
C ASN A 61 35.82 -25.26 -17.06
N ASP A 62 36.32 -24.53 -16.05
CA ASP A 62 35.67 -23.36 -15.43
C ASP A 62 35.73 -22.03 -16.24
N GLN A 63 35.93 -22.09 -17.56
CA GLN A 63 36.03 -20.88 -18.39
C GLN A 63 34.66 -20.34 -18.82
N TRP A 64 34.10 -19.47 -17.99
CA TRP A 64 32.94 -18.66 -18.33
C TRP A 64 33.30 -17.47 -19.22
N ILE A 65 32.64 -17.35 -20.36
CA ILE A 65 32.63 -16.13 -21.18
C ILE A 65 31.65 -15.15 -20.53
N GLU A 66 32.16 -14.09 -19.90
CA GLU A 66 31.33 -13.00 -19.38
C GLU A 66 31.11 -11.92 -20.45
N HIS A 67 29.85 -11.56 -20.66
CA HIS A 67 29.43 -10.57 -21.62
C HIS A 67 28.54 -9.51 -20.97
N GLN A 68 29.00 -8.25 -20.92
CA GLN A 68 28.19 -7.12 -20.48
C GLN A 68 27.34 -6.57 -21.64
N ILE A 69 26.03 -6.69 -21.52
CA ILE A 69 25.02 -6.36 -22.54
C ILE A 69 25.01 -4.86 -22.82
N LYS A 70 25.13 -4.47 -24.10
CA LYS A 70 25.10 -3.07 -24.55
C LYS A 70 23.70 -2.62 -24.96
N LYS A 71 23.53 -1.30 -25.11
CA LYS A 71 22.26 -0.70 -25.53
C LYS A 71 21.90 -1.12 -26.96
N GLY A 72 20.79 -1.84 -27.11
CA GLY A 72 20.27 -2.31 -28.40
C GLY A 72 20.83 -3.67 -28.85
N GLU A 73 21.67 -4.31 -28.03
CA GLU A 73 22.20 -5.64 -28.28
C GLU A 73 21.12 -6.71 -28.04
N SER A 74 21.10 -7.76 -28.86
CA SER A 74 20.12 -8.84 -28.81
C SER A 74 20.79 -10.18 -28.53
N LEU A 75 20.07 -11.14 -27.95
CA LEU A 75 20.64 -12.46 -27.64
C LEU A 75 21.16 -13.17 -28.90
N ALA A 76 20.50 -13.00 -30.04
CA ALA A 76 20.96 -13.49 -31.34
C ALA A 76 22.28 -12.83 -31.80
N GLY A 77 22.44 -11.52 -31.58
CA GLY A 77 23.69 -10.82 -31.87
C GLY A 77 24.83 -11.28 -30.95
N ILE A 78 24.54 -11.59 -29.69
CA ILE A 78 25.53 -12.12 -28.75
C ILE A 78 25.93 -13.56 -29.13
N PHE A 79 24.96 -14.42 -29.47
CA PHE A 79 25.24 -15.78 -29.93
C PHE A 79 26.11 -15.78 -31.18
N SER A 80 25.73 -14.98 -32.20
CA SER A 80 26.53 -14.81 -33.43
C SER A 80 27.92 -14.21 -33.21
N LYS A 81 28.16 -13.51 -32.09
CA LYS A 81 29.48 -12.94 -31.74
C LYS A 81 30.42 -13.99 -31.15
N TYR A 82 29.88 -15.04 -30.54
CA TYR A 82 30.63 -16.13 -29.90
C TYR A 82 30.47 -17.45 -30.68
N ASP A 83 30.14 -17.36 -31.97
CA ASP A 83 29.94 -18.50 -32.90
C ASP A 83 28.94 -19.57 -32.41
N LEU A 84 28.03 -19.18 -31.52
CA LEU A 84 26.95 -20.05 -31.01
C LEU A 84 25.82 -20.11 -32.02
N GLY A 85 25.55 -21.31 -32.54
CA GLY A 85 24.62 -21.53 -33.65
C GLY A 85 23.19 -21.02 -33.42
N ALA A 86 22.55 -20.57 -34.49
CA ALA A 86 21.16 -20.11 -34.44
C ALA A 86 20.18 -21.21 -33.99
N ASP A 87 20.45 -22.48 -34.32
CA ASP A 87 19.64 -23.61 -33.90
C ASP A 87 19.72 -23.85 -32.38
N THR A 88 20.90 -23.63 -31.77
CA THR A 88 21.08 -23.64 -30.31
C THR A 88 20.22 -22.57 -29.64
N LEU A 89 20.18 -21.35 -30.21
CA LEU A 89 19.33 -20.28 -29.71
C LEU A 89 17.84 -20.62 -29.84
N ASN A 90 17.43 -21.19 -30.98
CA ASN A 90 16.04 -21.59 -31.20
C ASN A 90 15.60 -22.66 -30.18
N ALA A 91 16.41 -23.70 -29.96
CA ALA A 91 16.12 -24.74 -28.95
C ALA A 91 15.92 -24.16 -27.54
N ILE A 92 16.77 -23.20 -27.13
CA ILE A 92 16.63 -22.51 -25.83
C ILE A 92 15.37 -21.64 -25.76
N LEU A 93 15.00 -20.99 -26.87
CA LEU A 93 13.80 -20.14 -26.94
C LEU A 93 12.51 -20.95 -27.04
N GLU A 94 12.56 -22.22 -27.45
CA GLU A 94 11.42 -23.12 -27.57
C GLU A 94 11.14 -23.93 -26.29
N ASP A 95 12.17 -24.33 -25.54
CA ASP A 95 12.05 -25.06 -24.26
C ASP A 95 11.09 -24.40 -23.27
N ASN A 96 11.23 -23.09 -23.02
CA ASN A 96 10.41 -22.40 -22.02
C ASN A 96 9.80 -21.08 -22.53
N ALA A 97 8.58 -21.17 -23.07
CA ALA A 97 7.82 -20.02 -23.57
C ALA A 97 7.58 -18.88 -22.55
N SER A 98 7.71 -19.14 -21.23
CA SER A 98 7.61 -18.10 -20.20
C SER A 98 8.91 -17.29 -20.04
N LEU A 99 10.06 -17.93 -20.31
CA LEU A 99 11.39 -17.34 -20.23
C LEU A 99 11.87 -16.80 -21.60
N GLN A 100 11.35 -17.33 -22.71
CA GLN A 100 11.55 -16.82 -24.07
C GLN A 100 11.35 -15.29 -24.16
N LYS A 101 10.27 -14.77 -23.56
CA LYS A 101 9.95 -13.32 -23.52
C LYS A 101 10.93 -12.48 -22.69
N GLN A 102 11.72 -13.12 -21.84
CA GLN A 102 12.69 -12.48 -20.95
C GLN A 102 14.10 -12.55 -21.55
N LEU A 103 14.48 -13.70 -22.12
CA LEU A 103 15.71 -13.88 -22.90
C LEU A 103 15.74 -13.00 -24.16
N THR A 104 14.59 -12.74 -24.78
CA THR A 104 14.45 -11.76 -25.88
C THR A 104 14.42 -10.30 -25.42
N ARG A 105 14.45 -10.02 -24.10
CA ARG A 105 14.43 -8.68 -23.50
C ARG A 105 15.64 -8.47 -22.60
N LEU A 106 16.81 -8.43 -23.24
CA LEU A 106 18.07 -8.13 -22.57
C LEU A 106 18.11 -6.66 -22.09
N TYR A 107 18.54 -6.45 -20.85
CA TYR A 107 18.67 -5.12 -20.26
C TYR A 107 20.12 -4.64 -20.32
N PRO A 108 20.40 -3.43 -20.85
CA PRO A 108 21.76 -2.90 -20.92
C PRO A 108 22.43 -2.79 -19.54
N GLY A 109 23.73 -3.08 -19.49
CA GLY A 109 24.55 -3.07 -18.27
C GLY A 109 24.46 -4.35 -17.43
N LYS A 110 23.60 -5.31 -17.79
CA LYS A 110 23.54 -6.65 -17.18
C LYS A 110 24.59 -7.59 -17.79
N THR A 111 24.95 -8.62 -17.04
CA THR A 111 25.91 -9.64 -17.48
C THR A 111 25.17 -10.91 -17.92
N LEU A 112 25.56 -11.40 -19.10
CA LEU A 112 25.29 -12.74 -19.58
C LEU A 112 26.57 -13.56 -19.43
N LYS A 113 26.53 -14.71 -18.76
CA LYS A 113 27.64 -15.66 -18.73
C LYS A 113 27.31 -16.85 -19.62
N LEU A 114 28.28 -17.31 -20.40
CA LEU A 114 28.16 -18.45 -21.32
C LEU A 114 29.29 -19.43 -21.01
N ARG A 115 28.99 -20.71 -20.82
CA ARG A 115 29.99 -21.79 -20.74
C ARG A 115 29.90 -22.63 -22.01
N VAL A 116 31.04 -22.79 -22.67
CA VAL A 116 31.18 -23.44 -23.97
C VAL A 116 32.21 -24.56 -23.81
N ASN A 117 31.95 -25.73 -24.38
CA ASN A 117 32.88 -26.86 -24.32
C ASN A 117 34.02 -26.72 -25.33
N ASP A 118 35.00 -27.63 -25.26
CA ASP A 118 36.17 -27.65 -26.15
C ASP A 118 35.82 -27.84 -27.65
N GLN A 119 34.56 -28.19 -27.97
CA GLN A 119 34.04 -28.34 -29.33
C GLN A 119 33.33 -27.07 -29.85
N GLY A 120 33.23 -26.01 -29.05
CA GLY A 120 32.53 -24.78 -29.39
C GLY A 120 31.01 -24.81 -29.12
N GLU A 121 30.50 -25.85 -28.46
CA GLU A 121 29.07 -25.98 -28.16
C GLU A 121 28.72 -25.34 -26.81
N LEU A 122 27.61 -24.60 -26.75
CA LEU A 122 27.08 -24.03 -25.51
C LEU A 122 26.62 -25.14 -24.55
N GLU A 123 27.19 -25.19 -23.35
CA GLU A 123 26.74 -26.08 -22.26
C GLU A 123 25.82 -25.37 -21.28
N SER A 124 26.10 -24.11 -20.95
CA SER A 124 25.33 -23.35 -19.96
C SER A 124 25.25 -21.87 -20.30
N LEU A 125 24.11 -21.25 -20.01
CA LEU A 125 23.89 -19.81 -20.08
C LEU A 125 23.29 -19.31 -18.78
N VAL A 126 23.85 -18.25 -18.22
CA VAL A 126 23.37 -17.61 -16.99
C VAL A 126 23.12 -16.13 -17.26
N TYR A 127 21.87 -15.69 -17.13
CA TYR A 127 21.45 -14.30 -17.30
C TYR A 127 20.88 -13.75 -16.00
N GLN A 128 21.68 -12.96 -15.28
CA GLN A 128 21.28 -12.31 -14.03
C GLN A 128 20.48 -11.04 -14.34
N GLN A 129 19.16 -11.11 -14.23
CA GLN A 129 18.27 -9.98 -14.51
C GLN A 129 18.27 -8.96 -13.38
N SER A 130 18.24 -9.44 -12.14
CA SER A 130 18.23 -8.65 -10.91
C SER A 130 19.16 -9.32 -9.88
N LYS A 131 19.33 -8.73 -8.70
CA LYS A 131 20.06 -9.42 -7.61
C LYS A 131 19.31 -10.65 -7.07
N THR A 132 18.00 -10.76 -7.34
CA THR A 132 17.17 -11.90 -6.93
C THR A 132 16.95 -12.91 -8.05
N ASP A 133 16.86 -12.47 -9.31
CA ASP A 133 16.33 -13.28 -10.41
C ASP A 133 17.39 -13.55 -11.47
N THR A 134 17.68 -14.83 -11.66
CA THR A 134 18.63 -15.35 -12.64
C THR A 134 17.97 -16.39 -13.52
N ILE A 135 18.02 -16.22 -14.84
CA ILE A 135 17.71 -17.32 -15.75
C ILE A 135 18.97 -18.17 -15.90
N ALA A 136 18.86 -19.45 -15.57
CA ALA A 136 19.87 -20.46 -15.86
C ALA A 136 19.33 -21.39 -16.94
N VAL A 137 20.14 -21.65 -17.96
CA VAL A 137 19.88 -22.59 -19.04
C VAL A 137 21.02 -23.59 -19.06
N THR A 138 20.71 -24.87 -19.08
CA THR A 138 21.70 -25.96 -19.07
C THR A 138 21.42 -26.92 -20.22
N LYS A 139 22.45 -27.37 -20.93
CA LYS A 139 22.37 -28.44 -21.93
C LYS A 139 22.08 -29.77 -21.23
N THR A 140 21.14 -30.53 -21.77
CA THR A 140 20.74 -31.86 -21.28
C THR A 140 20.85 -32.87 -22.42
N VAL A 141 20.60 -34.15 -22.13
CA VAL A 141 20.61 -35.21 -23.16
C VAL A 141 19.52 -34.96 -24.22
N ASP A 142 18.41 -34.35 -23.83
CA ASP A 142 17.24 -34.10 -24.69
C ASP A 142 17.21 -32.68 -25.31
N GLY A 143 18.24 -31.85 -25.08
CA GLY A 143 18.35 -30.50 -25.63
C GLY A 143 18.86 -29.46 -24.62
N PHE A 144 18.02 -28.49 -24.26
CA PHE A 144 18.30 -27.49 -23.24
C PHE A 144 17.12 -27.38 -22.28
N THR A 145 17.39 -27.01 -21.03
CA THR A 145 16.35 -26.73 -20.03
C THR A 145 16.61 -25.39 -19.35
N SER A 146 15.59 -24.53 -19.35
CA SER A 146 15.64 -23.16 -18.85
C SER A 146 14.80 -23.00 -17.58
N GLN A 147 15.44 -22.54 -16.51
CA GLN A 147 14.82 -22.28 -15.21
C GLN A 147 15.05 -20.84 -14.75
N LEU A 148 14.06 -20.29 -14.04
CA LEU A 148 14.21 -19.04 -13.30
C LEU A 148 14.57 -19.38 -11.86
N VAL A 149 15.79 -19.05 -11.47
CA VAL A 149 16.28 -19.14 -10.09
C VAL A 149 16.02 -17.79 -9.44
N SER A 150 15.04 -17.73 -8.54
CA SER A 150 14.69 -16.54 -7.76
C SER A 150 15.11 -16.71 -6.30
N LEU A 151 16.13 -15.97 -5.87
CA LEU A 151 16.54 -15.85 -4.48
C LEU A 151 15.51 -15.02 -3.70
N ALA A 152 15.09 -15.51 -2.54
CA ALA A 152 14.27 -14.75 -1.61
C ALA A 152 15.18 -13.80 -0.81
N PRO A 153 15.06 -12.47 -0.94
CA PRO A 153 15.91 -11.55 -0.20
C PRO A 153 15.58 -11.59 1.29
N GLU A 154 16.62 -11.42 2.10
CA GLU A 154 16.48 -11.16 3.52
C GLU A 154 15.84 -9.79 3.75
N ARG A 155 15.17 -9.64 4.90
CA ARG A 155 14.36 -8.46 5.23
C ARG A 155 14.70 -7.98 6.63
N GLU A 156 15.27 -6.78 6.70
CA GLU A 156 15.39 -6.05 7.97
C GLU A 156 14.34 -4.95 8.05
N LEU A 157 13.88 -4.65 9.27
CA LEU A 157 13.03 -3.50 9.50
C LEU A 157 13.88 -2.26 9.77
N GLN A 158 13.69 -1.23 8.96
CA GLN A 158 14.33 0.08 9.07
C GLN A 158 13.30 1.13 9.44
N LEU A 159 13.72 2.11 10.23
CA LEU A 159 12.90 3.20 10.74
C LEU A 159 13.39 4.53 10.18
N ALA A 160 12.49 5.35 9.63
CA ALA A 160 12.76 6.72 9.24
C ALA A 160 11.66 7.64 9.78
N SER A 161 12.02 8.82 10.26
CA SER A 161 11.06 9.84 10.72
C SER A 161 11.52 11.24 10.31
N GLY A 162 10.56 12.15 10.18
CA GLY A 162 10.82 13.51 9.73
C GLY A 162 9.71 14.48 10.10
N THR A 163 10.04 15.77 9.97
CA THR A 163 9.10 16.88 10.17
C THR A 163 9.03 17.66 8.87
N ILE A 164 7.82 17.93 8.39
CA ILE A 164 7.60 18.71 7.18
C ILE A 164 8.09 20.14 7.41
N GLN A 165 8.92 20.63 6.51
CA GLN A 165 9.36 22.02 6.43
C GLN A 165 9.06 22.61 5.05
N GLN A 166 9.18 21.80 4.00
CA GLN A 166 9.00 22.22 2.61
C GLN A 166 7.96 21.37 1.89
N SER A 167 8.14 20.05 1.92
CA SER A 167 7.23 19.08 1.30
C SER A 167 7.64 17.65 1.69
N LEU A 168 6.66 16.74 1.76
CA LEU A 168 6.92 15.32 2.04
C LEU A 168 8.00 14.69 1.13
N PHE A 169 8.17 15.18 -0.10
CA PHE A 169 9.17 14.63 -1.01
C PHE A 169 10.60 15.07 -0.68
N LEU A 170 10.81 16.34 -0.31
CA LEU A 170 12.12 16.85 0.08
C LEU A 170 12.47 16.41 1.51
N ASP A 171 11.54 16.59 2.43
CA ASP A 171 11.70 16.23 3.85
C ASP A 171 11.80 14.70 4.03
N GLY A 172 11.08 13.93 3.20
CA GLY A 172 11.19 12.47 3.13
C GLY A 172 12.56 11.98 2.66
N LYS A 173 13.12 12.60 1.61
CA LYS A 173 14.49 12.28 1.15
C LYS A 173 15.55 12.65 2.18
N ALA A 174 15.39 13.79 2.87
CA ALA A 174 16.27 14.19 3.97
C ALA A 174 16.22 13.19 5.14
N ALA A 175 15.06 12.57 5.39
CA ALA A 175 14.88 11.48 6.35
C ALA A 175 15.34 10.09 5.85
N GLY A 176 15.96 9.99 4.67
CA GLY A 176 16.47 8.73 4.12
C GLY A 176 15.45 7.84 3.41
N LEU A 177 14.23 8.32 3.17
CA LEU A 177 13.24 7.57 2.38
C LEU A 177 13.52 7.66 0.88
N SER A 178 13.39 6.54 0.17
CA SER A 178 13.41 6.55 -1.29
C SER A 178 12.10 7.07 -1.90
N ASP A 179 12.18 7.52 -3.15
CA ASP A 179 11.04 7.98 -3.97
C ASP A 179 9.88 6.97 -3.95
N LYS A 180 10.20 5.67 -3.95
CA LYS A 180 9.23 4.56 -3.86
C LYS A 180 8.45 4.59 -2.53
N LEU A 181 9.15 4.74 -1.40
CA LEU A 181 8.53 4.78 -0.08
C LEU A 181 7.71 6.06 0.12
N ILE A 182 8.22 7.20 -0.37
CA ILE A 182 7.51 8.48 -0.34
C ILE A 182 6.19 8.39 -1.13
N LEU A 183 6.22 7.83 -2.34
CA LEU A 183 5.01 7.61 -3.12
C LEU A 183 4.05 6.65 -2.41
N ALA A 184 4.55 5.54 -1.84
CA ALA A 184 3.73 4.61 -1.07
C ALA A 184 3.02 5.29 0.13
N LEU A 185 3.68 6.19 0.87
CA LEU A 185 3.02 6.99 1.93
C LEU A 185 1.87 7.84 1.37
N THR A 186 2.06 8.47 0.22
CA THR A 186 1.00 9.27 -0.42
C THR A 186 -0.18 8.41 -0.87
N GLU A 187 0.05 7.15 -1.26
CA GLU A 187 -1.02 6.20 -1.61
C GLU A 187 -1.77 5.67 -0.38
N ILE A 188 -1.06 5.43 0.72
CA ILE A 188 -1.61 4.94 1.99
C ILE A 188 -2.51 6.00 2.64
N PHE A 189 -2.00 7.21 2.83
CA PHE A 189 -2.68 8.27 3.59
C PHE A 189 -3.43 9.28 2.72
N GLY A 190 -3.25 9.29 1.40
CA GLY A 190 -3.86 10.27 0.47
C GLY A 190 -5.39 10.25 0.40
N TRP A 191 -6.01 9.29 1.09
CA TRP A 191 -7.44 9.17 1.32
C TRP A 191 -7.98 10.13 2.38
N ASP A 192 -7.15 10.44 3.39
CA ASP A 192 -7.51 11.28 4.53
C ASP A 192 -6.69 12.59 4.57
N ILE A 193 -5.47 12.59 4.02
CA ILE A 193 -4.57 13.76 3.94
C ILE A 193 -4.46 14.24 2.48
N ASP A 194 -4.80 15.51 2.22
CA ASP A 194 -4.52 16.15 0.92
C ASP A 194 -3.06 16.59 0.87
N PHE A 195 -2.16 15.72 0.42
CA PHE A 195 -0.71 16.00 0.37
C PHE A 195 -0.32 17.21 -0.50
N ALA A 196 -1.20 17.69 -1.38
CA ALA A 196 -0.93 18.84 -2.24
C ALA A 196 -1.29 20.20 -1.61
N ARG A 197 -2.14 20.21 -0.56
CA ARG A 197 -2.70 21.46 0.02
C ARG A 197 -2.93 21.45 1.54
N GLY A 198 -2.88 20.27 2.16
CA GLY A 198 -3.20 20.05 3.56
C GLY A 198 -1.98 19.92 4.47
N LEU A 199 -0.77 19.74 3.91
CA LEU A 199 0.47 19.74 4.68
C LEU A 199 0.83 21.14 5.17
N GLN A 200 1.33 21.22 6.40
CA GLN A 200 1.87 22.44 7.00
C GLN A 200 3.26 22.19 7.59
N PRO A 201 4.14 23.22 7.66
CA PRO A 201 5.37 23.13 8.42
C PRO A 201 5.10 22.73 9.88
N GLY A 202 5.78 21.69 10.37
CA GLY A 202 5.57 21.11 11.69
C GLY A 202 4.72 19.83 11.72
N ASP A 203 4.04 19.47 10.62
CA ASP A 203 3.50 18.12 10.43
C ASP A 203 4.63 17.07 10.47
N ARG A 204 4.32 15.82 10.82
CA ARG A 204 5.35 14.79 11.06
C ARG A 204 4.99 13.45 10.44
N PHE A 205 6.00 12.66 10.12
CA PHE A 205 5.85 11.29 9.66
C PHE A 205 6.87 10.36 10.34
N THR A 206 6.47 9.11 10.54
CA THR A 206 7.31 8.01 11.01
C THR A 206 6.98 6.77 10.19
N VAL A 207 7.99 6.07 9.70
CA VAL A 207 7.85 4.97 8.73
C VAL A 207 8.72 3.81 9.15
N LEU A 208 8.11 2.65 9.34
CA LEU A 208 8.76 1.38 9.55
C LEU A 208 8.63 0.56 8.25
N TYR A 209 9.74 0.29 7.58
CA TYR A 209 9.77 -0.32 6.25
C TYR A 209 10.81 -1.43 6.15
N GLU A 210 10.63 -2.33 5.19
CA GLU A 210 11.60 -3.40 4.89
C GLU A 210 12.79 -2.84 4.10
N LYS A 211 14.01 -3.16 4.52
CA LYS A 211 15.22 -3.11 3.69
C LYS A 211 15.53 -4.51 3.20
N LEU A 212 15.83 -4.65 1.92
CA LEU A 212 16.06 -5.94 1.28
C LEU A 212 17.56 -6.19 1.10
N PHE A 213 18.01 -7.40 1.42
CA PHE A 213 19.40 -7.83 1.31
C PHE A 213 19.54 -9.16 0.55
N ILE A 214 20.67 -9.34 -0.13
CA ILE A 214 21.17 -10.60 -0.68
C ILE A 214 22.65 -10.62 -0.36
N ASP A 215 23.13 -11.69 0.29
CA ASP A 215 24.54 -11.87 0.69
C ASP A 215 25.10 -10.64 1.44
N ASP A 216 24.38 -10.18 2.47
CA ASP A 216 24.60 -8.96 3.25
C ASP A 216 24.61 -7.63 2.46
N GLU A 217 24.49 -7.64 1.12
CA GLU A 217 24.41 -6.42 0.31
C GLU A 217 22.97 -5.87 0.22
N PRO A 218 22.74 -4.57 0.50
CA PRO A 218 21.43 -3.97 0.32
C PRO A 218 21.07 -3.92 -1.17
N ILE A 219 19.89 -4.47 -1.51
CA ILE A 219 19.39 -4.53 -2.90
C ILE A 219 18.28 -3.49 -3.17
N GLY A 220 17.72 -2.89 -2.12
CA GLY A 220 16.68 -1.86 -2.21
C GLY A 220 15.73 -1.85 -1.01
N ASP A 221 14.60 -1.18 -1.16
CA ASP A 221 13.55 -1.12 -0.14
C ASP A 221 12.36 -2.01 -0.51
N GLY A 222 11.81 -2.73 0.46
CA GLY A 222 10.63 -3.59 0.33
C GLY A 222 9.32 -2.81 0.49
N ALA A 223 8.44 -3.28 1.38
CA ALA A 223 7.18 -2.64 1.72
C ALA A 223 7.30 -1.73 2.96
N ILE A 224 6.39 -0.76 3.07
CA ILE A 224 6.08 -0.13 4.36
C ILE A 224 5.30 -1.15 5.19
N VAL A 225 5.77 -1.44 6.39
CA VAL A 225 5.14 -2.41 7.31
C VAL A 225 4.22 -1.68 8.29
N ALA A 226 4.64 -0.51 8.76
CA ALA A 226 3.81 0.40 9.51
C ALA A 226 4.21 1.86 9.25
N ALA A 227 3.26 2.78 9.39
CA ALA A 227 3.54 4.21 9.33
C ALA A 227 2.60 5.02 10.23
N GLU A 228 3.11 6.15 10.70
CA GLU A 228 2.35 7.21 11.35
C GLU A 228 2.51 8.52 10.54
N PHE A 229 1.43 9.28 10.45
CA PHE A 229 1.46 10.66 9.99
C PHE A 229 0.69 11.54 10.98
N ILE A 230 1.26 12.66 11.39
CA ILE A 230 0.60 13.69 12.20
C ILE A 230 0.40 14.90 11.30
N ASN A 231 -0.85 15.17 10.92
CA ASN A 231 -1.23 16.31 10.08
C ASN A 231 -2.21 17.21 10.84
N ASN A 232 -1.89 18.50 10.98
CA ASN A 232 -2.69 19.48 11.73
C ASN A 232 -3.03 19.01 13.17
N GLY A 233 -2.11 18.28 13.82
CA GLY A 233 -2.30 17.70 15.15
C GLY A 233 -3.15 16.42 15.21
N GLN A 234 -3.72 15.95 14.08
CA GLN A 234 -4.41 14.67 14.01
C GLN A 234 -3.45 13.55 13.62
N THR A 235 -3.42 12.48 14.41
CA THR A 235 -2.62 11.28 14.15
C THR A 235 -3.37 10.29 13.24
N TYR A 236 -2.69 9.79 12.22
CA TYR A 236 -3.12 8.74 11.31
C TYR A 236 -2.11 7.59 11.38
N ARG A 237 -2.57 6.35 11.51
CA ARG A 237 -1.71 5.16 11.57
C ARG A 237 -2.11 4.12 10.52
N ALA A 238 -1.11 3.52 9.92
CA ALA A 238 -1.22 2.48 8.90
C ALA A 238 -0.43 1.25 9.32
N LEU A 239 -1.07 0.08 9.28
CA LEU A 239 -0.50 -1.21 9.62
C LEU A 239 -0.73 -2.15 8.44
N ARG A 240 0.35 -2.64 7.81
CA ARG A 240 0.27 -3.57 6.69
C ARG A 240 -0.08 -4.96 7.22
N TYR A 241 -1.16 -5.55 6.70
CA TYR A 241 -1.60 -6.87 7.13
C TYR A 241 -2.13 -7.71 5.96
N THR A 242 -1.79 -9.00 5.98
CA THR A 242 -2.26 -10.01 5.03
C THR A 242 -3.37 -10.83 5.69
N LEU A 243 -4.58 -10.75 5.13
CA LEU A 243 -5.71 -11.58 5.53
C LEU A 243 -5.50 -13.05 5.13
N PRO A 244 -6.21 -14.02 5.76
CA PRO A 244 -6.10 -15.45 5.42
C PRO A 244 -6.46 -15.83 3.98
N ASP A 245 -7.12 -14.94 3.23
CA ASP A 245 -7.42 -15.10 1.79
C ASP A 245 -6.28 -14.57 0.89
N GLY A 246 -5.14 -14.20 1.47
CA GLY A 246 -3.98 -13.62 0.77
C GLY A 246 -4.09 -12.12 0.49
N HIS A 247 -5.23 -11.48 0.79
CA HIS A 247 -5.41 -10.05 0.54
C HIS A 247 -4.55 -9.22 1.51
N THR A 248 -3.57 -8.50 0.97
CA THR A 248 -2.70 -7.61 1.75
C THR A 248 -3.11 -6.16 1.58
N ASP A 249 -3.34 -5.45 2.69
CA ASP A 249 -3.69 -4.03 2.68
C ASP A 249 -3.18 -3.29 3.94
N TYR A 250 -3.46 -1.99 4.02
CA TYR A 250 -3.18 -1.17 5.19
C TYR A 250 -4.45 -0.86 5.99
N PHE A 251 -4.35 -1.04 7.30
CA PHE A 251 -5.44 -0.88 8.27
C PHE A 251 -5.05 0.07 9.40
N THR A 252 -6.03 0.66 10.07
CA THR A 252 -5.82 1.36 11.35
C THR A 252 -5.54 0.35 12.48
N PRO A 253 -5.05 0.77 13.66
CA PRO A 253 -4.95 -0.09 14.85
C PRO A 253 -6.26 -0.77 15.27
N ASP A 254 -7.40 -0.15 14.95
CA ASP A 254 -8.74 -0.69 15.21
C ASP A 254 -9.23 -1.66 14.11
N GLY A 255 -8.44 -1.92 13.07
CA GLY A 255 -8.75 -2.83 11.97
C GLY A 255 -9.59 -2.22 10.85
N GLU A 256 -9.82 -0.90 10.82
CA GLU A 256 -10.50 -0.24 9.70
C GLU A 256 -9.57 -0.11 8.49
N SER A 257 -10.09 -0.31 7.26
CA SER A 257 -9.27 -0.15 6.05
C SER A 257 -8.99 1.32 5.74
N LEU A 258 -7.73 1.65 5.47
CA LEU A 258 -7.34 3.00 5.07
C LEU A 258 -7.77 3.36 3.64
N ARG A 259 -7.90 2.37 2.74
CA ARG A 259 -8.53 2.62 1.44
C ARG A 259 -10.01 2.88 1.64
N LYS A 260 -10.51 4.05 1.22
CA LYS A 260 -11.96 4.27 1.20
C LYS A 260 -12.59 3.39 0.12
N ALA A 261 -13.76 2.83 0.41
CA ALA A 261 -14.60 2.15 -0.58
C ALA A 261 -14.96 3.07 -1.77
N PHE A 262 -14.86 4.39 -1.57
CA PHE A 262 -15.29 5.41 -2.52
C PHE A 262 -14.25 6.53 -2.77
N LEU A 263 -14.00 6.83 -4.04
CA LEU A 263 -13.48 8.10 -4.52
C LEU A 263 -14.51 9.21 -4.26
N ARG A 264 -14.08 10.35 -3.71
CA ARG A 264 -14.95 11.54 -3.59
C ARG A 264 -15.37 12.13 -4.95
N THR A 265 -14.51 12.00 -5.97
CA THR A 265 -14.69 12.68 -7.26
C THR A 265 -14.77 11.69 -8.43
N PRO A 266 -15.92 11.57 -9.13
CA PRO A 266 -16.10 10.66 -10.28
C PRO A 266 -15.42 11.12 -11.58
N VAL A 267 -14.98 12.37 -11.68
CA VAL A 267 -14.37 12.96 -12.89
C VAL A 267 -13.09 13.70 -12.51
N LYS A 268 -11.95 13.31 -13.09
CA LYS A 268 -10.67 13.99 -12.82
C LYS A 268 -10.72 15.45 -13.29
N SER A 269 -10.17 16.36 -12.48
CA SER A 269 -10.01 17.80 -12.79
C SER A 269 -11.30 18.58 -13.13
N ALA A 270 -12.48 18.08 -12.73
CA ALA A 270 -13.75 18.77 -12.94
C ALA A 270 -14.05 19.81 -11.86
N ARG A 271 -14.63 20.95 -12.25
CA ARG A 271 -15.03 22.01 -11.31
C ARG A 271 -16.44 21.76 -10.79
N ILE A 272 -16.63 21.82 -9.47
CA ILE A 272 -17.97 21.78 -8.87
C ILE A 272 -18.71 23.08 -9.23
N THR A 273 -19.88 22.96 -9.86
CA THR A 273 -20.76 24.09 -10.21
C THR A 273 -22.02 24.16 -9.36
N SER A 274 -22.48 23.03 -8.82
CA SER A 274 -23.56 23.00 -7.84
C SER A 274 -23.28 21.94 -6.76
N ARG A 275 -23.40 22.32 -5.49
CA ARG A 275 -23.23 21.42 -4.34
C ARG A 275 -24.55 20.78 -3.94
N PHE A 276 -24.50 19.70 -3.17
CA PHE A 276 -25.68 19.11 -2.54
C PHE A 276 -26.36 20.14 -1.64
N ASN A 277 -27.66 20.38 -1.85
CA ASN A 277 -28.42 21.34 -1.05
C ASN A 277 -29.92 21.04 -1.10
N LEU A 278 -30.43 20.45 -0.01
CA LEU A 278 -31.86 20.12 0.13
C LEU A 278 -32.77 21.35 0.22
N LYS A 279 -32.24 22.52 0.60
CA LYS A 279 -32.97 23.78 0.78
C LYS A 279 -32.74 24.79 -0.38
N ARG A 280 -32.14 24.36 -1.50
CA ARG A 280 -31.83 25.26 -2.64
C ARG A 280 -33.08 25.95 -3.16
N ARG A 281 -33.18 27.28 -2.99
CA ARG A 281 -34.24 28.12 -3.56
C ARG A 281 -34.02 28.26 -5.06
N HIS A 282 -35.04 28.00 -5.87
CA HIS A 282 -34.98 28.14 -7.32
C HIS A 282 -35.09 29.63 -7.69
N PRO A 283 -34.08 30.24 -8.34
CA PRO A 283 -34.00 31.70 -8.48
C PRO A 283 -35.19 32.31 -9.23
N VAL A 284 -35.75 31.60 -10.21
CA VAL A 284 -36.89 32.07 -11.01
C VAL A 284 -38.25 31.71 -10.40
N LEU A 285 -38.33 30.60 -9.65
CA LEU A 285 -39.63 30.05 -9.18
C LEU A 285 -39.88 30.33 -7.69
N HIS A 286 -38.91 30.89 -6.97
CA HIS A 286 -38.89 31.17 -5.54
C HIS A 286 -39.16 29.98 -4.59
N ARG A 287 -39.51 28.80 -5.11
CA ARG A 287 -39.72 27.53 -4.39
C ARG A 287 -38.41 26.81 -4.09
N ILE A 288 -38.39 26.02 -3.01
CA ILE A 288 -37.28 25.12 -2.70
C ILE A 288 -37.30 23.93 -3.68
N ARG A 289 -36.20 23.71 -4.39
CA ARG A 289 -35.98 22.52 -5.23
C ARG A 289 -34.64 21.90 -4.85
N ALA A 290 -34.71 20.93 -3.94
CA ALA A 290 -33.59 20.16 -3.43
C ALA A 290 -32.66 19.69 -4.56
N HIS A 291 -31.38 20.05 -4.46
CA HIS A 291 -30.32 19.48 -5.26
C HIS A 291 -29.74 18.28 -4.52
N LYS A 292 -30.01 17.08 -5.04
CA LYS A 292 -29.79 15.80 -4.36
C LYS A 292 -28.45 15.12 -4.71
N GLY A 293 -27.59 15.84 -5.41
CA GLY A 293 -26.25 15.42 -5.82
C GLY A 293 -25.29 16.60 -5.93
N VAL A 294 -24.21 16.40 -6.68
CA VAL A 294 -23.17 17.40 -6.98
C VAL A 294 -22.98 17.47 -8.48
N ASP A 295 -22.94 18.68 -9.02
CA ASP A 295 -22.74 18.94 -10.44
C ASP A 295 -21.26 19.25 -10.70
N TYR A 296 -20.62 18.40 -11.49
CA TYR A 296 -19.23 18.53 -11.93
C TYR A 296 -19.20 18.98 -13.39
N ALA A 297 -18.85 20.24 -13.63
CA ALA A 297 -18.68 20.75 -15.00
C ALA A 297 -17.37 20.22 -15.61
N ALA A 298 -17.51 19.62 -16.79
CA ALA A 298 -16.42 19.14 -17.62
C ALA A 298 -16.89 19.05 -19.09
N PRO A 299 -15.98 19.07 -20.08
CA PRO A 299 -16.35 18.93 -21.49
C PRO A 299 -17.18 17.68 -21.79
N THR A 300 -18.03 17.77 -22.82
CA THR A 300 -18.72 16.59 -23.36
C THR A 300 -17.69 15.55 -23.80
N GLY A 301 -17.85 14.31 -23.34
CA GLY A 301 -16.90 13.23 -23.64
C GLY A 301 -15.81 13.02 -22.59
N THR A 302 -15.69 13.85 -21.54
CA THR A 302 -14.77 13.56 -20.42
C THR A 302 -15.14 12.23 -19.74
N PRO A 303 -14.18 11.33 -19.43
CA PRO A 303 -14.46 10.06 -18.77
C PRO A 303 -15.08 10.21 -17.38
N VAL A 304 -16.17 9.48 -17.14
CA VAL A 304 -16.82 9.33 -15.83
C VAL A 304 -16.44 7.97 -15.25
N ARG A 305 -15.89 7.98 -14.04
CA ARG A 305 -15.40 6.80 -13.33
C ARG A 305 -16.39 6.32 -12.28
N ALA A 306 -16.45 5.00 -12.07
CA ALA A 306 -17.09 4.42 -10.89
C ALA A 306 -16.35 4.92 -9.63
N THR A 307 -17.08 5.49 -8.67
CA THR A 307 -16.46 5.95 -7.43
C THR A 307 -16.12 4.83 -6.47
N GLY A 308 -16.78 3.67 -6.55
CA GLY A 308 -16.43 2.48 -5.77
C GLY A 308 -16.67 1.19 -6.54
N ASP A 309 -16.12 0.09 -6.06
CA ASP A 309 -16.41 -1.27 -6.54
C ASP A 309 -17.92 -1.54 -6.45
N GLY A 310 -18.50 -2.18 -7.47
CA GLY A 310 -19.94 -2.43 -7.45
C GLY A 310 -20.50 -3.14 -8.68
N LYS A 311 -21.82 -3.22 -8.75
CA LYS A 311 -22.60 -3.80 -9.84
C LYS A 311 -23.49 -2.73 -10.47
N ILE A 312 -23.51 -2.65 -11.80
CA ILE A 312 -24.43 -1.75 -12.51
C ILE A 312 -25.85 -2.31 -12.39
N ILE A 313 -26.68 -1.71 -11.53
CA ILE A 313 -28.10 -2.07 -11.35
C ILE A 313 -29.02 -1.34 -12.32
N PHE A 314 -28.58 -0.21 -12.89
CA PHE A 314 -29.33 0.49 -13.95
C PHE A 314 -28.38 1.15 -14.96
N ARG A 315 -28.73 1.07 -16.24
CA ARG A 315 -28.09 1.79 -17.35
C ARG A 315 -29.15 2.08 -18.41
N GLY A 316 -29.53 3.34 -18.59
CA GLY A 316 -30.63 3.71 -19.49
C GLY A 316 -30.97 5.21 -19.44
N HIS A 317 -32.11 5.60 -19.98
CA HIS A 317 -32.62 6.97 -19.85
C HIS A 317 -33.56 7.09 -18.65
N LYS A 318 -33.52 8.20 -17.90
CA LYS A 318 -34.36 8.43 -16.72
C LYS A 318 -34.86 9.88 -16.63
N GLY A 319 -35.78 10.24 -17.54
CA GLY A 319 -36.46 11.53 -17.56
C GLY A 319 -35.48 12.72 -17.52
N GLY A 320 -35.67 13.62 -16.55
CA GLY A 320 -34.83 14.80 -16.37
C GLY A 320 -33.33 14.53 -16.20
N TYR A 321 -32.92 13.36 -15.70
CA TYR A 321 -31.50 12.99 -15.60
C TYR A 321 -30.84 12.61 -16.94
N GLY A 322 -31.62 12.45 -18.02
CA GLY A 322 -31.09 12.00 -19.30
C GLY A 322 -30.56 10.56 -19.23
N ARG A 323 -29.37 10.32 -19.79
CA ARG A 323 -28.67 9.02 -19.68
C ARG A 323 -28.07 8.87 -18.29
N VAL A 324 -28.41 7.77 -17.65
CA VAL A 324 -28.06 7.46 -16.26
C VAL A 324 -27.41 6.08 -16.15
N ILE A 325 -26.40 6.00 -15.30
CA ILE A 325 -25.93 4.75 -14.69
C ILE A 325 -26.22 4.80 -13.19
N VAL A 326 -26.65 3.69 -12.59
CA VAL A 326 -26.70 3.50 -11.14
C VAL A 326 -25.88 2.27 -10.77
N LEU A 327 -24.96 2.44 -9.82
CA LEU A 327 -24.19 1.35 -9.21
C LEU A 327 -24.77 1.01 -7.84
N ASP A 328 -24.82 -0.28 -7.54
CA ASP A 328 -24.97 -0.84 -6.20
C ASP A 328 -23.60 -1.34 -5.74
N HIS A 329 -23.18 -0.90 -4.56
CA HIS A 329 -21.89 -1.21 -3.97
C HIS A 329 -22.01 -2.23 -2.81
N GLY A 330 -23.21 -2.76 -2.59
CA GLY A 330 -23.53 -3.59 -1.43
C GLY A 330 -23.76 -2.76 -0.17
N GLN A 331 -24.16 -3.43 0.91
CA GLN A 331 -24.39 -2.85 2.25
C GLN A 331 -25.35 -1.62 2.26
N GLY A 332 -26.17 -1.44 1.22
CA GLY A 332 -27.09 -0.31 1.07
C GLY A 332 -26.50 0.96 0.43
N TYR A 333 -25.25 0.93 -0.03
CA TYR A 333 -24.61 2.05 -0.74
C TYR A 333 -24.94 2.02 -2.24
N THR A 334 -25.45 3.13 -2.78
CA THR A 334 -25.68 3.29 -4.23
C THR A 334 -25.19 4.65 -4.72
N THR A 335 -24.67 4.68 -5.94
CA THR A 335 -24.27 5.92 -6.62
C THR A 335 -24.95 6.08 -7.97
N LEU A 336 -25.26 7.33 -8.34
CA LEU A 336 -25.95 7.68 -9.59
C LEU A 336 -25.12 8.66 -10.40
N TYR A 337 -25.02 8.41 -11.71
CA TYR A 337 -24.25 9.20 -12.67
C TYR A 337 -25.16 9.61 -13.82
N ALA A 338 -25.47 10.90 -13.95
CA ALA A 338 -26.48 11.43 -14.86
C ALA A 338 -25.93 12.38 -15.94
N HIS A 339 -26.82 12.80 -16.85
CA HIS A 339 -26.55 13.68 -18.00
C HIS A 339 -25.52 13.16 -19.01
N LEU A 340 -25.17 11.86 -18.95
CA LEU A 340 -24.11 11.26 -19.74
C LEU A 340 -24.32 11.47 -21.26
N SER A 341 -23.24 11.70 -22.00
CA SER A 341 -23.29 11.74 -23.47
C SER A 341 -23.49 10.34 -24.02
N ARG A 342 -22.68 9.38 -23.55
CA ARG A 342 -22.71 7.97 -23.92
C ARG A 342 -22.24 7.10 -22.75
N PHE A 343 -22.65 5.84 -22.76
CA PHE A 343 -22.15 4.83 -21.83
C PHE A 343 -20.81 4.25 -22.31
N SER A 344 -20.04 3.65 -21.41
CA SER A 344 -18.91 2.80 -21.79
C SER A 344 -19.41 1.59 -22.60
N LYS A 345 -18.64 1.17 -23.60
CA LYS A 345 -18.91 -0.06 -24.38
C LYS A 345 -18.59 -1.33 -23.58
N LYS A 346 -17.71 -1.24 -22.57
CA LYS A 346 -17.24 -2.39 -21.76
C LYS A 346 -18.30 -2.94 -20.80
N PHE A 347 -19.28 -2.14 -20.42
CA PHE A 347 -20.18 -2.45 -19.30
C PHE A 347 -21.66 -2.32 -19.67
N LYS A 348 -22.47 -3.25 -19.16
CA LYS A 348 -23.93 -3.31 -19.31
C LYS A 348 -24.60 -3.46 -17.94
N THR A 349 -25.93 -3.37 -17.90
CA THR A 349 -26.68 -3.73 -16.68
C THR A 349 -26.31 -5.15 -16.25
N GLY A 350 -26.03 -5.34 -14.95
CA GLY A 350 -25.52 -6.59 -14.39
C GLY A 350 -23.99 -6.70 -14.33
N SER A 351 -23.23 -5.91 -15.09
CA SER A 351 -21.75 -5.92 -15.01
C SER A 351 -21.24 -5.52 -13.63
N ARG A 352 -20.23 -6.22 -13.13
CA ARG A 352 -19.37 -5.74 -12.05
C ARG A 352 -18.36 -4.72 -12.61
N VAL A 353 -18.02 -3.72 -11.81
CA VAL A 353 -17.05 -2.65 -12.11
C VAL A 353 -16.17 -2.44 -10.88
N LYS A 354 -14.91 -2.08 -11.10
CA LYS A 354 -13.98 -1.68 -10.04
C LYS A 354 -13.99 -0.16 -9.85
N GLN A 355 -13.60 0.30 -8.67
CA GLN A 355 -13.31 1.69 -8.39
C GLN A 355 -12.35 2.25 -9.46
N GLY A 356 -12.69 3.41 -10.02
CA GLY A 356 -11.90 4.06 -11.05
C GLY A 356 -12.20 3.62 -12.50
N ASP A 357 -12.98 2.54 -12.73
CA ASP A 357 -13.36 2.09 -14.07
C ASP A 357 -14.18 3.15 -14.82
N VAL A 358 -13.89 3.37 -16.10
CA VAL A 358 -14.66 4.29 -16.95
C VAL A 358 -16.00 3.65 -17.36
N ILE A 359 -17.06 4.07 -16.68
CA ILE A 359 -18.43 3.57 -16.86
C ILE A 359 -19.24 4.37 -17.89
N GLY A 360 -18.88 5.63 -18.11
CA GLY A 360 -19.56 6.52 -19.05
C GLY A 360 -18.76 7.77 -19.36
N PHE A 361 -19.40 8.74 -20.03
CA PHE A 361 -18.75 10.00 -20.40
C PHE A 361 -19.71 11.17 -20.18
N VAL A 362 -19.16 12.31 -19.74
CA VAL A 362 -19.87 13.56 -19.46
C VAL A 362 -20.65 14.04 -20.69
N GLY A 363 -21.78 14.71 -20.48
CA GLY A 363 -22.61 15.25 -21.55
C GLY A 363 -23.65 16.25 -21.04
N LYS A 364 -24.69 16.45 -21.85
CA LYS A 364 -25.83 17.36 -21.59
C LYS A 364 -27.17 16.65 -21.93
N SER A 365 -27.30 15.36 -21.62
CA SER A 365 -28.55 14.64 -21.90
C SER A 365 -29.62 14.91 -20.83
N GLY A 366 -30.90 14.96 -21.21
CA GLY A 366 -31.98 15.32 -20.29
C GLY A 366 -32.01 16.82 -19.97
N LEU A 367 -32.47 17.18 -18.77
CA LEU A 367 -32.64 18.55 -18.32
C LEU A 367 -31.31 19.11 -17.77
N ALA A 368 -30.39 19.45 -18.66
CA ALA A 368 -29.08 20.03 -18.35
C ALA A 368 -28.88 21.37 -19.07
N THR A 369 -28.35 22.39 -18.38
CA THR A 369 -28.07 23.72 -18.97
C THR A 369 -26.78 23.73 -19.81
N GLY A 370 -25.75 23.01 -19.37
CA GLY A 370 -24.48 22.82 -20.07
C GLY A 370 -23.88 21.43 -19.81
N PRO A 371 -22.77 21.06 -20.46
CA PRO A 371 -22.07 19.81 -20.21
C PRO A 371 -21.60 19.68 -18.76
N HIS A 372 -22.12 18.68 -18.04
CA HIS A 372 -21.72 18.35 -16.68
C HIS A 372 -22.09 16.90 -16.34
N LEU A 373 -21.48 16.35 -15.29
CA LEU A 373 -21.96 15.16 -14.61
C LEU A 373 -22.76 15.61 -13.39
N HIS A 374 -23.99 15.14 -13.26
CA HIS A 374 -24.70 15.14 -11.98
C HIS A 374 -24.44 13.81 -11.27
N TYR A 375 -23.92 13.87 -10.04
CA TYR A 375 -23.51 12.72 -9.24
C TYR A 375 -24.24 12.68 -7.89
N GLU A 376 -24.91 11.57 -7.57
CA GLU A 376 -25.54 11.36 -6.27
C GLU A 376 -24.90 10.19 -5.51
N PHE A 377 -24.81 10.32 -4.19
CA PHE A 377 -24.40 9.26 -3.25
C PHE A 377 -25.55 8.98 -2.28
N ARG A 378 -25.83 7.71 -2.01
CA ARG A 378 -26.97 7.30 -1.17
C ARG A 378 -26.60 6.16 -0.23
N ILE A 379 -27.08 6.24 1.01
CA ILE A 379 -26.94 5.22 2.05
C ILE A 379 -28.34 4.76 2.46
N HIS A 380 -28.64 3.47 2.27
CA HIS A 380 -29.98 2.88 2.41
C HIS A 380 -31.06 3.72 1.70
N GLY A 381 -30.80 4.08 0.44
CA GLY A 381 -31.68 4.92 -0.41
C GLY A 381 -31.72 6.42 -0.06
N ARG A 382 -31.31 6.82 1.15
CA ARG A 382 -31.28 8.23 1.58
C ARG A 382 -30.06 8.94 0.98
N HIS A 383 -30.30 10.05 0.29
CA HIS A 383 -29.26 10.79 -0.40
C HIS A 383 -28.43 11.59 0.61
N ARG A 384 -27.10 11.57 0.45
CA ARG A 384 -26.14 12.28 1.30
C ARG A 384 -25.28 13.18 0.43
N ASP A 385 -24.72 14.24 1.02
CA ASP A 385 -23.74 15.08 0.33
C ASP A 385 -22.46 14.27 0.09
N PRO A 386 -22.10 13.94 -1.17
CA PRO A 386 -20.92 13.13 -1.46
C PRO A 386 -19.59 13.82 -1.10
N LEU A 387 -19.60 15.14 -0.85
CA LEU A 387 -18.41 15.92 -0.50
C LEU A 387 -18.07 15.83 0.99
N THR A 388 -19.07 15.60 1.84
CA THR A 388 -18.95 15.69 3.31
C THR A 388 -19.38 14.44 4.06
N VAL A 389 -20.08 13.50 3.41
CA VAL A 389 -20.45 12.22 4.03
C VAL A 389 -19.19 11.40 4.39
N PRO A 390 -19.12 10.82 5.60
CA PRO A 390 -18.11 9.81 5.92
C PRO A 390 -18.23 8.64 4.95
N LEU A 391 -17.09 8.23 4.37
CA LEU A 391 -17.02 7.11 3.44
C LEU A 391 -16.47 5.89 4.19
N PRO A 392 -17.11 4.71 4.10
CA PRO A 392 -16.59 3.50 4.74
C PRO A 392 -15.23 3.10 4.16
N GLY A 393 -14.43 2.40 4.96
CA GLY A 393 -13.27 1.65 4.46
C GLY A 393 -13.72 0.58 3.44
N SER A 394 -12.83 0.22 2.52
CA SER A 394 -13.12 -0.73 1.44
C SER A 394 -13.50 -2.12 1.97
N ARG A 395 -12.80 -2.57 3.01
CA ARG A 395 -12.99 -3.86 3.70
C ARG A 395 -12.22 -3.84 5.03
N PRO A 396 -12.86 -3.62 6.20
CA PRO A 396 -12.17 -3.73 7.49
C PRO A 396 -11.75 -5.18 7.78
N ILE A 397 -10.90 -5.36 8.79
CA ILE A 397 -10.59 -6.68 9.37
C ILE A 397 -11.89 -7.32 9.88
N PRO A 398 -12.25 -8.54 9.44
CA PRO A 398 -13.44 -9.24 9.95
C PRO A 398 -13.38 -9.40 11.48
N LEU A 399 -14.49 -9.15 12.18
CA LEU A 399 -14.53 -9.21 13.66
C LEU A 399 -13.89 -10.47 14.28
N PRO A 400 -14.08 -11.71 13.75
CA PRO A 400 -13.42 -12.91 14.30
C PRO A 400 -11.88 -12.91 14.18
N LEU A 401 -11.32 -12.08 13.31
CA LEU A 401 -9.88 -11.94 13.08
C LEU A 401 -9.27 -10.73 13.80
N LEU A 402 -10.08 -9.84 14.36
CA LEU A 402 -9.64 -8.54 14.89
C LEU A 402 -8.63 -8.68 16.03
N ALA A 403 -8.90 -9.54 17.02
CA ALA A 403 -7.96 -9.78 18.13
C ALA A 403 -6.62 -10.38 17.63
N GLY A 404 -6.66 -11.25 16.63
CA GLY A 404 -5.45 -11.81 16.01
C GLY A 404 -4.65 -10.76 15.23
N PHE A 405 -5.33 -9.85 14.54
CA PHE A 405 -4.72 -8.68 13.89
C PHE A 405 -4.06 -7.75 14.92
N GLN A 406 -4.77 -7.38 15.98
CA GLN A 406 -4.26 -6.50 17.04
C GLN A 406 -3.02 -7.10 17.71
N ASN A 407 -3.07 -8.39 18.11
CA ASN A 407 -1.92 -9.07 18.70
C ASN A 407 -0.70 -9.12 17.77
N LYS A 408 -0.90 -9.37 16.46
CA LYS A 408 0.18 -9.42 15.47
C LYS A 408 0.78 -8.05 15.13
N THR A 409 -0.01 -6.99 15.27
CA THR A 409 0.41 -5.62 14.90
C THR A 409 0.83 -4.76 16.09
N ALA A 410 0.54 -5.18 17.32
CA ALA A 410 0.96 -4.48 18.54
C ALA A 410 2.47 -4.14 18.61
N PRO A 411 3.42 -5.01 18.19
CA PRO A 411 4.84 -4.64 18.14
C PRO A 411 5.14 -3.51 17.16
N LEU A 412 4.40 -3.43 16.05
CA LEU A 412 4.55 -2.36 15.05
C LEU A 412 4.00 -1.03 15.59
N VAL A 413 2.87 -1.08 16.30
CA VAL A 413 2.29 0.07 16.99
C VAL A 413 3.26 0.60 18.05
N ALA A 414 3.84 -0.29 18.88
CA ALA A 414 4.83 0.08 19.89
C ALA A 414 6.11 0.67 19.28
N ALA A 415 6.58 0.16 18.13
CA ALA A 415 7.71 0.73 17.41
C ALA A 415 7.40 2.15 16.89
N LEU A 416 6.18 2.41 16.39
CA LEU A 416 5.74 3.76 16.04
C LEU A 416 5.63 4.67 17.27
N ASP A 417 5.11 4.16 18.40
CA ASP A 417 4.99 4.94 19.65
C ASP A 417 6.36 5.38 20.19
N GLN A 418 7.35 4.49 20.21
CA GLN A 418 8.72 4.81 20.64
C GLN A 418 9.43 5.80 19.70
N ALA A 419 9.12 5.72 18.41
CA ALA A 419 9.69 6.60 17.39
C ALA A 419 8.95 7.94 17.24
N SER A 420 7.74 8.07 17.79
CA SER A 420 6.92 9.28 17.66
C SER A 420 7.42 10.35 18.64
N PRO A 421 7.73 11.59 18.17
CA PRO A 421 8.24 12.65 19.03
C PRO A 421 7.25 13.12 20.12
N VAL A 422 5.98 12.69 20.05
CA VAL A 422 4.99 12.88 21.14
C VAL A 422 5.38 12.09 22.40
N ALA A 423 6.05 10.95 22.26
CA ALA A 423 6.61 10.20 23.39
C ALA A 423 7.93 10.83 23.88
N ILE A 424 8.79 11.27 22.96
CA ILE A 424 10.09 11.88 23.27
C ILE A 424 9.90 13.17 24.10
N ALA A 425 8.96 14.04 23.71
CA ALA A 425 8.63 15.25 24.46
C ALA A 425 8.03 15.00 25.86
N LYS A 426 7.50 13.79 26.13
CA LYS A 426 7.07 13.37 27.47
C LYS A 426 8.20 12.77 28.32
N ALA A 427 9.28 12.31 27.70
CA ALA A 427 10.47 11.81 28.40
C ALA A 427 11.41 12.94 28.85
N GLU A 428 11.34 14.11 28.21
CA GLU A 428 12.23 15.25 28.47
C GLU A 428 11.74 16.24 29.54
N THR A 429 10.53 16.09 30.11
CA THR A 429 10.11 16.91 31.26
C THR A 429 10.92 16.53 32.50
N PRO A 430 11.79 17.41 33.04
CA PRO A 430 12.53 17.09 34.25
C PRO A 430 11.55 17.04 35.42
N SER A 431 11.63 15.99 36.23
CA SER A 431 11.02 16.01 37.56
C SER A 431 11.72 17.07 38.40
N THR A 432 11.08 18.21 38.61
CA THR A 432 11.54 19.21 39.58
C THR A 432 11.65 18.53 40.94
N PRO A 433 12.85 18.47 41.57
CA PRO A 433 12.98 17.87 42.88
C PRO A 433 12.27 18.73 43.95
N PRO A 434 11.81 18.11 45.06
CA PRO A 434 11.08 18.78 46.13
C PRO A 434 11.94 19.73 46.98
#